data_AF-A0A6P2CUQ8-F1
#
_entry.id   AF-A0A6P2CUQ8-F1
#
_cell.length_a   1.000
_cell.length_b   1.000
_cell.length_c   1.000
_cell.angle_alpha   90.00
_cell.angle_beta   90.00
_cell.angle_gamma   90.00
#
_symmetry.space_group_name_H-M   'P 1'
#
loop_
_entity.id
_entity.type
_entity.pdbx_description
1 polymer ?
#
loop_
_entity_poly.entity_id
_entity_poly.type
_entity_poly.pdbx_seq_one_letter_code
_entity_poly.pdbx_strand_id
1 'polypeptide(L)'
;MIKKLHFIWVGSFVPMSKDRPYFQRIQKWATANRGWQVHLWYSSKTLDGLGLHMMGRLKREFSGITYMDCGQSSKKVLVGLDDMFSDELYLQYPNYGAASDILRVAILIKHGGLYLDTDVDTGKPLGSLSAPHKFLVNQPLEGAYSNDILYAGKKGHPFFIKYRKKMIESYKTYSAKAWAADRRTNKDTKNAWTQMATGPGCLTDVINEGYKNLGASILFPKDRVTQTSSDCSWL
;
A
#
# COMPACT_ATOMS: atom_id res chain seq x y z
N MET A 1 -15.57 2.92 13.42
CA MET A 1 -14.30 2.39 12.89
C MET A 1 -14.55 1.78 11.53
N ILE A 2 -13.73 2.06 10.51
CA ILE A 2 -13.87 1.40 9.21
C ILE A 2 -13.11 0.08 9.26
N LYS A 3 -13.84 -1.05 9.15
CA LYS A 3 -13.30 -2.40 9.24
C LYS A 3 -13.06 -3.02 7.85
N LYS A 4 -12.10 -2.44 7.13
CA LYS A 4 -11.66 -2.90 5.80
C LYS A 4 -10.15 -3.14 5.82
N LEU A 5 -9.71 -4.28 5.30
CA LEU A 5 -8.32 -4.58 5.02
C LEU A 5 -8.07 -4.46 3.53
N HIS A 6 -6.99 -3.81 3.16
CA HIS A 6 -6.63 -3.56 1.78
C HIS A 6 -5.21 -4.07 1.54
N PHE A 7 -5.09 -4.98 0.58
CA PHE A 7 -3.84 -5.49 0.04
C PHE A 7 -3.77 -5.13 -1.44
N ILE A 8 -2.56 -4.92 -1.97
CA ILE A 8 -2.32 -4.63 -3.38
C ILE A 8 -1.36 -5.67 -3.92
N TRP A 9 -1.71 -6.31 -5.04
CA TRP A 9 -0.77 -7.07 -5.85
C TRP A 9 -1.02 -6.81 -7.34
N VAL A 10 -0.07 -6.14 -7.99
CA VAL A 10 -0.13 -5.77 -9.42
C VAL A 10 1.12 -6.23 -10.16
N GLY A 11 1.07 -6.24 -11.49
CA GLY A 11 2.21 -6.62 -12.34
C GLY A 11 2.34 -8.12 -12.62
N SER A 12 1.62 -8.96 -11.88
CA SER A 12 1.59 -10.41 -12.06
C SER A 12 0.45 -11.03 -11.26
N PHE A 13 0.26 -12.34 -11.40
CA PHE A 13 -0.58 -13.10 -10.47
C PHE A 13 0.07 -13.17 -9.08
N VAL A 14 -0.74 -13.07 -8.02
CA VAL A 14 -0.25 -13.08 -6.63
C VAL A 14 0.47 -14.40 -6.32
N PRO A 15 1.74 -14.35 -5.86
CA PRO A 15 2.48 -15.54 -5.49
C PRO A 15 1.81 -16.33 -4.38
N MET A 16 1.89 -17.65 -4.54
CA MET A 16 1.37 -18.65 -3.61
C MET A 16 2.40 -19.74 -3.30
N SER A 17 3.66 -19.55 -3.70
CA SER A 17 4.70 -20.54 -3.45
C SER A 17 5.14 -20.51 -1.98
N LYS A 18 5.83 -21.56 -1.52
CA LYS A 18 6.36 -21.64 -0.16
C LYS A 18 7.28 -20.46 0.19
N ASP A 19 8.12 -20.03 -0.76
CA ASP A 19 9.09 -18.95 -0.56
C ASP A 19 8.46 -17.55 -0.70
N ARG A 20 7.31 -17.45 -1.37
CA ARG A 20 6.54 -16.20 -1.52
C ARG A 20 5.05 -16.47 -1.22
N PRO A 21 4.69 -16.73 0.06
CA PRO A 21 3.35 -17.16 0.43
C PRO A 21 2.40 -15.98 0.63
N TYR A 22 2.42 -15.01 -0.30
CA TYR A 22 1.73 -13.73 -0.13
C TYR A 22 0.21 -13.89 -0.09
N PHE A 23 -0.37 -14.73 -0.95
CA PHE A 23 -1.80 -15.00 -0.87
C PHE A 23 -2.20 -15.68 0.44
N GLN A 24 -1.39 -16.65 0.91
CA GLN A 24 -1.64 -17.33 2.18
C GLN A 24 -1.61 -16.36 3.36
N ARG A 25 -0.73 -15.34 3.34
CA ARG A 25 -0.73 -14.27 4.35
C ARG A 25 -2.05 -13.49 4.33
N ILE A 26 -2.57 -13.14 3.15
CA ILE A 26 -3.89 -12.48 3.02
C ILE A 26 -5.01 -13.37 3.58
N GLN A 27 -4.99 -14.67 3.30
CA GLN A 27 -5.96 -15.62 3.85
C GLN A 27 -5.89 -15.72 5.39
N LYS A 28 -4.67 -15.70 5.94
CA LYS A 28 -4.45 -15.68 7.39
C LYS A 28 -5.05 -14.42 8.03
N TRP A 29 -4.87 -13.25 7.39
CA TRP A 29 -5.53 -12.01 7.80
C TRP A 29 -7.05 -12.11 7.77
N ALA A 30 -7.64 -12.64 6.69
CA ALA A 30 -9.09 -12.83 6.58
C ALA A 30 -9.64 -13.78 7.65
N THR A 31 -8.90 -14.86 7.95
CA THR A 31 -9.30 -15.86 8.96
C THR A 31 -9.20 -15.31 10.38
N ALA A 32 -8.11 -14.60 10.71
CA ALA A 32 -7.89 -14.04 12.04
C ALA A 32 -8.81 -12.85 12.34
N ASN A 33 -9.34 -12.18 11.31
CA ASN A 33 -10.09 -10.94 11.43
C ASN A 33 -11.47 -11.03 10.77
N ARG A 34 -12.26 -12.09 11.06
CA ARG A 34 -13.59 -12.34 10.44
C ARG A 34 -14.58 -11.16 10.49
N GLY A 35 -14.39 -10.20 11.39
CA GLY A 35 -15.18 -8.96 11.47
C GLY A 35 -14.72 -7.83 10.52
N TRP A 36 -13.71 -8.06 9.69
CA TRP A 36 -13.15 -7.11 8.73
C TRP A 36 -13.36 -7.61 7.30
N GLN A 37 -13.75 -6.70 6.41
CA GLN A 37 -13.84 -6.99 4.98
C GLN A 37 -12.44 -6.96 4.36
N VAL A 38 -12.00 -8.07 3.76
CA VAL A 38 -10.67 -8.15 3.15
C VAL A 38 -10.75 -7.93 1.65
N HIS A 39 -9.97 -6.99 1.15
CA HIS A 39 -9.90 -6.64 -0.27
C HIS A 39 -8.49 -6.88 -0.81
N LEU A 40 -8.39 -7.61 -1.92
CA LEU A 40 -7.17 -7.72 -2.73
C LEU A 40 -7.35 -6.92 -4.01
N TRP A 41 -6.58 -5.84 -4.14
CA TRP A 41 -6.53 -5.01 -5.34
C TRP A 41 -5.53 -5.58 -6.33
N TYR A 42 -5.95 -5.76 -7.58
CA TYR A 42 -5.12 -6.25 -8.68
C TYR A 42 -5.45 -5.49 -9.96
N SER A 43 -4.60 -5.59 -11.00
CA SER A 43 -4.91 -5.05 -12.33
C SER A 43 -5.03 -6.18 -13.33
N SER A 44 -6.21 -6.38 -13.93
CA SER A 44 -6.39 -7.36 -15.01
C SER A 44 -5.51 -7.07 -16.22
N LYS A 45 -5.20 -5.79 -16.46
CA LYS A 45 -4.36 -5.34 -17.58
C LYS A 45 -2.89 -5.75 -17.44
N THR A 46 -2.44 -6.06 -16.22
CA THR A 46 -1.07 -6.53 -15.97
C THR A 46 -0.96 -8.04 -15.82
N LEU A 47 -2.07 -8.78 -15.98
CA LEU A 47 -2.07 -10.24 -15.91
C LEU A 47 -1.93 -10.81 -17.32
N ASP A 48 -1.13 -11.86 -17.45
CA ASP A 48 -1.12 -12.71 -18.64
C ASP A 48 -2.35 -13.64 -18.65
N GLY A 49 -2.51 -14.43 -19.73
CA GLY A 49 -3.66 -15.33 -19.88
C GLY A 49 -3.76 -16.36 -18.75
N LEU A 50 -2.63 -16.89 -18.29
CA LEU A 50 -2.57 -17.82 -17.17
C LEU A 50 -2.98 -17.13 -15.85
N GLY A 51 -2.43 -15.94 -15.58
CA GLY A 51 -2.74 -15.14 -14.41
C GLY A 51 -4.22 -14.74 -14.33
N LEU A 52 -4.85 -14.40 -15.46
CA LEU A 52 -6.29 -14.16 -15.54
C LEU A 52 -7.10 -15.41 -15.21
N HIS A 53 -6.71 -16.57 -15.76
CA HIS A 53 -7.36 -17.84 -15.45
C HIS A 53 -7.25 -18.19 -13.96
N MET A 54 -6.05 -18.08 -13.39
CA MET A 54 -5.79 -18.34 -11.97
C MET A 54 -6.56 -17.36 -11.07
N MET A 55 -6.63 -16.08 -11.43
CA MET A 55 -7.43 -15.09 -10.71
C MET A 55 -8.93 -15.44 -10.73
N GLY A 56 -9.44 -15.92 -11.86
CA GLY A 56 -10.81 -16.43 -11.96
C GLY A 56 -11.07 -17.62 -11.03
N ARG A 57 -10.10 -18.53 -10.86
CA ARG A 57 -10.18 -19.63 -9.91
C ARG A 57 -10.19 -19.15 -8.47
N LEU A 58 -9.26 -18.27 -8.09
CA LEU A 58 -9.20 -17.72 -6.73
C LEU A 58 -10.52 -17.07 -6.31
N LYS A 59 -11.12 -16.27 -7.19
CA LYS A 59 -12.42 -15.61 -6.94
C LYS A 59 -13.55 -16.61 -6.62
N ARG A 60 -13.51 -17.81 -7.21
CA ARG A 60 -14.52 -18.86 -6.95
C ARG A 60 -14.19 -19.65 -5.68
N GLU A 61 -12.93 -19.96 -5.47
CA GLU A 61 -12.46 -20.83 -4.37
C GLU A 61 -12.41 -20.08 -3.02
N PHE A 62 -12.20 -18.75 -3.02
CA PHE A 62 -11.99 -17.96 -1.79
C PHE A 62 -12.93 -16.76 -1.67
N SER A 63 -14.19 -17.03 -1.28
CA SER A 63 -15.23 -16.00 -1.09
C SER A 63 -15.00 -15.05 0.09
N GLY A 64 -14.07 -15.37 1.01
CA GLY A 64 -13.70 -14.51 2.14
C GLY A 64 -12.88 -13.26 1.76
N ILE A 65 -12.49 -13.13 0.50
CA ILE A 65 -11.72 -12.00 -0.04
C ILE A 65 -12.51 -11.38 -1.18
N THR A 66 -12.66 -10.06 -1.18
CA THR A 66 -13.18 -9.32 -2.34
C THR A 66 -12.03 -8.91 -3.25
N TYR A 67 -12.15 -9.19 -4.54
CA TYR A 67 -11.10 -8.92 -5.52
C TYR A 67 -11.44 -7.66 -6.32
N MET A 68 -10.60 -6.63 -6.19
CA MET A 68 -10.86 -5.29 -6.71
C MET A 68 -9.95 -4.99 -7.91
N ASP A 69 -10.54 -4.75 -9.08
CA ASP A 69 -9.75 -4.46 -10.29
C ASP A 69 -9.44 -2.96 -10.45
N CYS A 70 -8.19 -2.58 -10.22
CA CYS A 70 -7.69 -1.22 -10.39
C CYS A 70 -7.32 -0.87 -11.85
N GLY A 71 -7.43 -1.80 -12.80
CA GLY A 71 -7.24 -1.53 -14.23
C GLY A 71 -8.46 -0.93 -14.92
N GLN A 72 -9.66 -1.19 -14.39
CA GLN A 72 -10.94 -0.75 -14.97
C GLN A 72 -11.72 0.21 -14.06
N SER A 73 -11.62 0.05 -12.73
CA SER A 73 -12.45 0.80 -11.76
C SER A 73 -11.74 2.00 -11.12
N SER A 74 -10.51 2.30 -11.54
CA SER A 74 -9.59 3.16 -10.79
C SER A 74 -9.85 4.65 -10.89
N LYS A 75 -10.49 5.16 -11.96
CA LYS A 75 -10.73 6.61 -12.12
C LYS A 75 -11.49 7.26 -10.96
N LYS A 76 -12.38 6.52 -10.29
CA LYS A 76 -13.13 7.02 -9.12
C LYS A 76 -12.36 6.92 -7.80
N VAL A 77 -11.32 6.10 -7.76
CA VAL A 77 -10.46 5.88 -6.57
C VAL A 77 -9.26 6.81 -6.63
N LEU A 78 -8.63 6.91 -7.80
CA LEU A 78 -7.37 7.61 -8.05
C LEU A 78 -7.50 9.11 -8.25
N VAL A 79 -8.63 9.75 -7.93
CA VAL A 79 -8.90 11.18 -8.23
C VAL A 79 -7.67 12.08 -7.98
N GLY A 80 -7.05 12.53 -9.08
CA GLY A 80 -5.87 13.42 -9.10
C GLY A 80 -4.50 12.70 -9.05
N LEU A 81 -4.49 11.38 -9.15
CA LEU A 81 -3.33 10.47 -9.14
C LEU A 81 -3.34 9.52 -10.35
N ASP A 82 -4.36 9.60 -11.21
CA ASP A 82 -4.62 8.67 -12.32
C ASP A 82 -3.44 8.54 -13.28
N ASP A 83 -2.87 9.68 -13.68
CA ASP A 83 -1.77 9.72 -14.65
C ASP A 83 -0.50 9.12 -14.04
N MET A 84 -0.12 9.58 -12.84
CA MET A 84 1.04 9.04 -12.10
C MET A 84 0.92 7.52 -11.87
N PHE A 85 -0.26 7.06 -11.45
CA PHE A 85 -0.51 5.63 -11.27
C PHE A 85 -0.38 4.86 -12.59
N SER A 86 -0.95 5.39 -13.67
CA SER A 86 -0.90 4.75 -14.99
C SER A 86 0.53 4.70 -15.52
N ASP A 87 1.31 5.76 -15.33
CA ASP A 87 2.71 5.86 -15.73
C ASP A 87 3.60 4.85 -15.02
N GLU A 88 3.39 4.64 -13.72
CA GLU A 88 4.17 3.66 -12.96
C GLU A 88 3.71 2.22 -13.22
N LEU A 89 2.44 2.02 -13.58
CA LEU A 89 1.87 0.69 -13.78
C LEU A 89 2.03 0.13 -15.21
N TYR A 90 1.92 0.98 -16.24
CA TYR A 90 1.75 0.52 -17.62
C TYR A 90 2.86 0.90 -18.60
N LEU A 91 3.70 1.89 -18.29
CA LEU A 91 4.80 2.25 -19.18
C LEU A 91 5.87 1.16 -19.24
N GLN A 92 6.72 1.25 -20.26
CA GLN A 92 7.87 0.37 -20.42
C GLN A 92 8.77 0.46 -19.17
N TYR A 93 9.12 -0.71 -18.63
CA TYR A 93 9.78 -0.86 -17.32
C TYR A 93 8.94 -0.30 -16.16
N PRO A 94 7.84 -0.99 -15.81
CA PRO A 94 6.94 -0.54 -14.77
C PRO A 94 7.60 -0.55 -13.39
N ASN A 95 7.08 0.32 -12.53
CA ASN A 95 7.49 0.45 -11.15
C ASN A 95 6.31 0.15 -10.23
N TYR A 96 6.08 -1.14 -10.01
CA TYR A 96 4.94 -1.62 -9.21
C TYR A 96 4.99 -1.16 -7.75
N GLY A 97 6.18 -0.87 -7.20
CA GLY A 97 6.34 -0.28 -5.87
C GLY A 97 5.69 1.10 -5.79
N ALA A 98 6.09 2.00 -6.70
CA ALA A 98 5.50 3.33 -6.78
C ALA A 98 4.01 3.31 -7.14
N ALA A 99 3.59 2.42 -8.04
CA ALA A 99 2.16 2.25 -8.35
C ALA A 99 1.36 1.81 -7.10
N SER A 100 1.91 0.92 -6.26
CA SER A 100 1.28 0.50 -5.01
C SER A 100 1.24 1.62 -3.96
N ASP A 101 2.30 2.42 -3.85
CA ASP A 101 2.34 3.63 -2.99
C ASP A 101 1.24 4.64 -3.35
N ILE A 102 1.05 4.89 -4.64
CA ILE A 102 0.02 5.80 -5.13
C ILE A 102 -1.37 5.23 -4.84
N LEU A 103 -1.58 3.95 -5.16
CA LEU A 103 -2.87 3.29 -5.02
C LEU A 103 -3.30 3.13 -3.55
N ARG A 104 -2.38 2.83 -2.61
CA ARG A 104 -2.73 2.68 -1.18
C ARG A 104 -3.27 3.98 -0.59
N VAL A 105 -2.68 5.13 -0.94
CA VAL A 105 -3.19 6.44 -0.48
C VAL A 105 -4.56 6.71 -1.07
N ALA A 106 -4.76 6.47 -2.37
CA ALA A 106 -6.04 6.64 -3.04
C ALA A 106 -7.16 5.76 -2.42
N ILE A 107 -6.85 4.50 -2.13
CA ILE A 107 -7.76 3.56 -1.46
C ILE A 107 -8.15 4.09 -0.08
N LEU A 108 -7.19 4.51 0.73
CA LEU A 108 -7.45 4.97 2.10
C LEU A 108 -8.26 6.28 2.13
N ILE A 109 -8.07 7.18 1.16
CA ILE A 109 -8.94 8.35 0.98
C ILE A 109 -10.37 7.91 0.66
N LYS A 110 -10.54 7.01 -0.32
CA LYS A 110 -11.86 6.64 -0.83
C LYS A 110 -12.65 5.75 0.13
N HIS A 111 -11.98 4.77 0.71
CA HIS A 111 -12.59 3.67 1.44
C HIS A 111 -12.36 3.73 2.94
N GLY A 112 -11.30 4.42 3.40
CA GLY A 112 -10.78 4.27 4.76
C GLY A 112 -10.21 2.87 4.99
N GLY A 113 -10.11 2.44 6.24
CA GLY A 113 -9.66 1.09 6.60
C GLY A 113 -8.15 1.01 6.84
N LEU A 114 -7.63 -0.21 6.86
CA LEU A 114 -6.23 -0.54 7.07
C LEU A 114 -5.63 -1.08 5.77
N TYR A 115 -4.57 -0.45 5.31
CA TYR A 115 -3.69 -0.99 4.27
C TYR A 115 -2.54 -1.76 4.91
N LEU A 116 -2.18 -2.88 4.29
CA LEU A 116 -1.05 -3.74 4.64
C LEU A 116 -0.35 -4.19 3.35
N ASP A 117 0.98 -4.11 3.31
CA ASP A 117 1.75 -4.82 2.28
C ASP A 117 1.49 -6.34 2.38
N THR A 118 1.56 -7.04 1.26
CA THR A 118 1.20 -8.47 1.17
C THR A 118 2.17 -9.40 1.91
N ASP A 119 3.34 -8.89 2.26
CA ASP A 119 4.34 -9.58 3.05
C ASP A 119 4.21 -9.32 4.56
N VAL A 120 3.31 -8.44 5.01
CA VAL A 120 3.05 -8.22 6.44
C VAL A 120 2.24 -9.38 7.01
N ASP A 121 2.83 -10.12 7.93
CA ASP A 121 2.17 -11.26 8.57
C ASP A 121 1.32 -10.82 9.79
N THR A 122 0.20 -11.50 10.00
CA THR A 122 -0.74 -11.19 11.08
C THR A 122 -0.21 -11.68 12.42
N GLY A 123 -0.23 -10.78 13.40
CA GLY A 123 -0.05 -11.08 14.81
C GLY A 123 -1.39 -11.32 15.49
N LYS A 124 -1.62 -10.67 16.63
CA LYS A 124 -2.92 -10.74 17.32
C LYS A 124 -4.04 -10.17 16.45
N PRO A 125 -5.27 -10.72 16.53
CA PRO A 125 -6.44 -10.13 15.87
C PRO A 125 -6.57 -8.63 16.13
N LEU A 126 -6.97 -7.86 15.12
CA LEU A 126 -7.03 -6.39 15.18
C LEU A 126 -7.93 -5.88 16.31
N GLY A 127 -9.04 -6.59 16.56
CA GLY A 127 -10.03 -6.18 17.55
C GLY A 127 -10.49 -4.74 17.31
N SER A 128 -10.45 -3.94 18.38
CA SER A 128 -10.62 -2.50 18.32
C SER A 128 -9.24 -1.82 18.30
N LEU A 129 -8.93 -1.12 17.19
CA LEU A 129 -7.76 -0.24 17.10
C LEU A 129 -8.01 1.08 17.83
N SER A 130 -7.14 1.42 18.78
CA SER A 130 -7.10 2.78 19.34
C SER A 130 -6.42 3.71 18.35
N ALA A 131 -7.16 4.66 17.80
CA ALA A 131 -6.65 5.67 16.87
C ALA A 131 -7.27 7.03 17.22
N PRO A 132 -6.75 7.74 18.24
CA PRO A 132 -7.31 9.01 18.73
C PRO A 132 -7.47 10.05 17.61
N HIS A 133 -6.49 10.10 16.71
CA HIS A 133 -6.48 11.01 15.56
C HIS A 133 -7.14 10.42 14.31
N LYS A 134 -7.76 9.24 14.40
CA LYS A 134 -8.41 8.53 13.29
C LYS A 134 -7.48 8.22 12.12
N PHE A 135 -6.17 8.16 12.36
CA PHE A 135 -5.20 7.53 11.47
C PHE A 135 -4.09 6.87 12.28
N LEU A 136 -3.43 5.87 11.72
CA LEU A 136 -2.23 5.26 12.27
C LEU A 136 -1.21 5.02 11.15
N VAL A 137 0.07 5.05 11.49
CA VAL A 137 1.21 4.79 10.60
C VAL A 137 2.16 3.77 11.23
N ASN A 138 2.94 3.07 10.42
CA ASN A 138 4.02 2.23 10.94
C ASN A 138 5.28 3.04 11.24
N GLN A 139 6.00 2.64 12.29
CA GLN A 139 7.31 3.16 12.62
C GLN A 139 8.19 1.99 13.10
N PRO A 140 8.88 1.28 12.18
CA PRO A 140 9.76 0.18 12.54
C PRO A 140 10.88 0.61 13.49
N LEU A 141 11.57 1.71 13.19
CA LEU A 141 12.62 2.32 14.00
C LEU A 141 12.24 3.75 14.38
N GLU A 142 12.73 4.23 15.52
CA GLU A 142 12.45 5.59 15.98
C GLU A 142 12.83 6.63 14.91
N GLY A 143 11.89 7.51 14.54
CA GLY A 143 12.08 8.50 13.48
C GLY A 143 11.93 7.97 12.06
N ALA A 144 11.94 6.65 11.84
CA ALA A 144 11.79 6.03 10.52
C ALA A 144 10.36 5.50 10.32
N TYR A 145 9.54 6.25 9.60
CA TYR A 145 8.18 5.83 9.27
C TYR A 145 8.18 4.92 8.04
N SER A 146 7.29 3.94 8.01
CA SER A 146 7.05 3.09 6.84
C SER A 146 5.60 3.22 6.39
N ASN A 147 5.39 3.13 5.08
CA ASN A 147 4.07 3.18 4.46
C ASN A 147 3.48 1.79 4.17
N ASP A 148 4.14 0.73 4.64
CA ASP A 148 3.72 -0.68 4.58
C ASP A 148 2.43 -0.97 5.38
N ILE A 149 2.17 -0.18 6.44
CA ILE A 149 0.96 -0.26 7.27
C ILE A 149 0.41 1.15 7.48
N LEU A 150 -0.81 1.39 7.00
CA LEU A 150 -1.47 2.69 7.09
C LEU A 150 -2.95 2.50 7.42
N TYR A 151 -3.43 3.17 8.46
CA TYR A 151 -4.83 3.13 8.86
C TYR A 151 -5.52 4.48 8.68
N ALA A 152 -6.69 4.47 8.06
CA ALA A 152 -7.62 5.59 7.91
C ALA A 152 -8.95 5.27 8.61
N GLY A 153 -9.16 5.85 9.80
CA GLY A 153 -10.36 5.63 10.60
C GLY A 153 -11.63 6.27 10.05
N LYS A 154 -11.52 7.14 9.04
CA LYS A 154 -12.63 7.68 8.26
C LYS A 154 -12.23 7.90 6.79
N LYS A 155 -13.20 7.85 5.88
CA LYS A 155 -13.02 8.25 4.48
C LYS A 155 -12.66 9.74 4.39
N GLY A 156 -11.84 10.13 3.42
CA GLY A 156 -11.45 11.51 3.19
C GLY A 156 -10.69 12.12 4.37
N HIS A 157 -9.98 11.32 5.17
CA HIS A 157 -9.28 11.82 6.34
C HIS A 157 -8.20 12.87 5.94
N PRO A 158 -8.14 14.05 6.61
CA PRO A 158 -7.26 15.15 6.20
C PRO A 158 -5.78 14.78 6.05
N PHE A 159 -5.26 13.91 6.93
CA PHE A 159 -3.91 13.36 6.80
C PHE A 159 -3.64 12.77 5.41
N PHE A 160 -4.51 11.87 4.92
CA PHE A 160 -4.31 11.24 3.61
C PHE A 160 -4.57 12.19 2.45
N ILE A 161 -5.41 13.21 2.63
CA ILE A 161 -5.56 14.30 1.64
C ILE A 161 -4.27 15.12 1.54
N LYS A 162 -3.64 15.46 2.67
CA LYS A 162 -2.32 16.12 2.71
C LYS A 162 -1.26 15.21 2.10
N TYR A 163 -1.27 13.92 2.44
CA TYR A 163 -0.32 12.95 1.89
C TYR A 163 -0.45 12.84 0.37
N ARG A 164 -1.65 12.76 -0.19
CA ARG A 164 -1.84 12.81 -1.65
C ARG A 164 -1.25 14.07 -2.28
N LYS A 165 -1.49 15.26 -1.68
CA LYS A 165 -0.93 16.53 -2.20
C LYS A 165 0.60 16.50 -2.21
N LYS A 166 1.21 16.12 -1.09
CA LYS A 166 2.66 15.97 -0.97
C LYS A 166 3.19 14.94 -1.96
N MET A 167 2.50 13.82 -2.16
CA MET A 167 2.90 12.80 -3.12
C MET A 167 2.90 13.32 -4.57
N ILE A 168 1.91 14.13 -4.96
CA ILE A 168 1.89 14.79 -6.28
C ILE A 168 3.08 15.74 -6.43
N GLU A 169 3.36 16.54 -5.40
CA GLU A 169 4.50 17.48 -5.38
C GLU A 169 5.84 16.75 -5.44
N SER A 170 6.03 15.72 -4.61
CA SER A 170 7.22 14.88 -4.56
C SER A 170 7.43 14.16 -5.90
N TYR A 171 6.39 13.54 -6.46
CA TYR A 171 6.49 12.87 -7.75
C TYR A 171 7.00 13.81 -8.85
N LYS A 172 6.42 15.01 -8.97
CA LYS A 172 6.89 16.04 -9.93
C LYS A 172 8.33 16.45 -9.66
N THR A 173 8.64 16.78 -8.41
CA THR A 173 9.97 17.24 -7.99
C THR A 173 11.05 16.22 -8.29
N TYR A 174 10.83 14.95 -7.90
CA TYR A 174 11.81 13.90 -8.09
C TYR A 174 11.90 13.41 -9.54
N SER A 175 10.79 13.42 -10.30
CA SER A 175 10.82 13.11 -11.73
C SER A 175 11.57 14.15 -12.56
N ALA A 176 11.66 15.39 -12.09
CA ALA A 176 12.42 16.45 -12.75
C ALA A 176 13.93 16.42 -12.45
N LYS A 177 14.40 15.57 -11.52
CA LYS A 177 15.82 15.52 -11.16
C LYS A 177 16.59 14.74 -12.23
N ALA A 178 17.74 15.28 -12.64
CA ALA A 178 18.60 14.66 -13.65
C ALA A 178 19.02 13.22 -13.28
N TRP A 179 19.32 12.96 -12.01
CA TRP A 179 19.68 11.61 -11.54
C TRP A 179 18.54 10.61 -11.66
N ALA A 180 17.29 11.06 -11.78
CA ALA A 180 16.12 10.20 -11.93
C ALA A 180 15.81 9.85 -13.40
N ALA A 181 16.63 10.30 -14.36
CA ALA A 181 16.39 10.07 -15.79
C ALA A 181 16.34 8.57 -16.14
N ASP A 182 17.11 7.73 -15.46
CA ASP A 182 17.17 6.28 -15.67
C ASP A 182 16.34 5.49 -14.65
N ARG A 183 15.47 6.14 -13.85
CA ARG A 183 14.67 5.50 -12.78
C ARG A 183 13.78 4.35 -13.23
N ARG A 184 13.57 4.18 -14.54
CA ARG A 184 12.78 3.09 -15.11
C ARG A 184 13.65 1.89 -15.45
N THR A 185 14.88 2.11 -15.89
CA THR A 185 15.80 1.06 -16.37
C THR A 185 16.83 0.65 -15.34
N ASN A 186 17.22 1.54 -14.42
CA ASN A 186 18.19 1.30 -13.35
C ASN A 186 17.48 0.97 -12.03
N LYS A 187 17.82 -0.17 -11.43
CA LYS A 187 17.19 -0.65 -10.19
C LYS A 187 17.45 0.28 -8.99
N ASP A 188 18.67 0.78 -8.84
CA ASP A 188 19.04 1.57 -7.66
C ASP A 188 18.43 2.96 -7.73
N THR A 189 18.50 3.61 -8.90
CA THR A 189 17.79 4.86 -9.16
C THR A 189 16.28 4.69 -8.94
N LYS A 190 15.69 3.60 -9.46
CA LYS A 190 14.27 3.30 -9.27
C LYS A 190 13.90 3.21 -7.80
N ASN A 191 14.70 2.48 -7.02
CA ASN A 191 14.44 2.28 -5.60
C ASN A 191 14.56 3.58 -4.82
N ALA A 192 15.65 4.34 -5.00
CA ALA A 192 15.86 5.63 -4.37
C ALA A 192 14.75 6.63 -4.73
N TRP A 193 14.39 6.70 -6.02
CA TRP A 193 13.30 7.54 -6.48
C TRP A 193 11.96 7.12 -5.86
N THR A 194 11.66 5.82 -5.80
CA THR A 194 10.40 5.30 -5.23
C THR A 194 10.28 5.66 -3.76
N GLN A 195 11.33 5.39 -2.96
CA GLN A 195 11.36 5.69 -1.54
C GLN A 195 11.08 7.17 -1.24
N MET A 196 11.63 8.07 -2.06
CA MET A 196 11.51 9.51 -1.84
C MET A 196 10.24 10.12 -2.46
N ALA A 197 9.85 9.70 -3.66
CA ALA A 197 8.77 10.32 -4.42
C ALA A 197 7.38 9.88 -3.93
N THR A 198 7.21 8.58 -3.65
CA THR A 198 5.91 7.97 -3.33
C THR A 198 5.93 7.18 -2.03
N GLY A 199 7.10 6.71 -1.62
CA GLY A 199 7.30 5.79 -0.51
C GLY A 199 7.45 6.44 0.88
N PRO A 200 8.22 5.79 1.78
CA PRO A 200 8.45 6.22 3.16
C PRO A 200 9.00 7.65 3.34
N GLY A 201 9.84 8.14 2.43
CA GLY A 201 10.36 9.50 2.47
C GLY A 201 9.25 10.54 2.33
N CYS A 202 8.34 10.33 1.38
CA CYS A 202 7.18 11.20 1.20
C CYS A 202 6.23 11.15 2.42
N LEU A 203 6.02 9.98 3.04
CA LEU A 203 5.24 9.86 4.28
C LEU A 203 5.89 10.65 5.43
N THR A 204 7.20 10.49 5.57
CA THR A 204 7.99 11.12 6.63
C THR A 204 7.90 12.65 6.56
N ASP A 205 7.98 13.22 5.36
CA ASP A 205 7.78 14.65 5.14
C ASP A 205 6.40 15.12 5.64
N VAL A 206 5.33 14.41 5.28
CA VAL A 206 3.95 14.78 5.69
C VAL A 206 3.83 14.80 7.21
N ILE A 207 4.43 13.82 7.88
CA ILE A 207 4.43 13.73 9.34
C ILE A 207 5.23 14.87 9.95
N ASN A 208 6.45 15.12 9.46
CA ASN A 208 7.31 16.18 9.97
C ASN A 208 6.69 17.57 9.81
N GLU A 209 5.98 17.83 8.72
CA GLU A 209 5.34 19.12 8.44
C GLU A 209 4.06 19.41 9.24
N GLY A 210 3.53 18.48 10.05
CA GLY A 210 2.29 18.79 10.77
C GLY A 210 1.74 17.75 11.74
N TYR A 211 2.37 16.59 11.88
CA TYR A 211 1.88 15.51 12.75
C TYR A 211 2.95 14.96 13.70
N LYS A 212 4.21 15.43 13.62
CA LYS A 212 5.33 14.97 14.46
C LYS A 212 5.01 15.05 15.95
N ASN A 213 4.37 16.13 16.40
CA ASN A 213 4.02 16.35 17.80
C ASN A 213 2.98 15.36 18.36
N LEU A 214 2.35 14.54 17.50
CA LEU A 214 1.40 13.51 17.94
C LEU A 214 2.12 12.27 18.49
N GLY A 215 3.41 12.07 18.17
CA GLY A 215 4.24 11.01 18.74
C GLY A 215 3.59 9.62 18.68
N ALA A 216 3.60 8.90 19.81
CA ALA A 216 3.09 7.54 19.91
C ALA A 216 1.58 7.39 19.61
N SER A 217 0.79 8.48 19.67
CA SER A 217 -0.66 8.43 19.49
C SER A 217 -1.13 8.12 18.05
N ILE A 218 -0.20 8.17 17.08
CA ILE A 218 -0.45 7.84 15.67
C ILE A 218 0.26 6.55 15.24
N LEU A 219 0.88 5.81 16.16
CA LEU A 219 1.63 4.60 15.82
C LEU A 219 0.74 3.37 15.80
N PHE A 220 0.88 2.57 14.74
CA PHE A 220 0.18 1.29 14.63
C PHE A 220 0.68 0.31 15.71
N PRO A 221 -0.22 -0.41 16.42
CA PRO A 221 0.20 -1.31 17.50
C PRO A 221 1.03 -2.48 16.97
N LYS A 222 2.30 -2.57 17.43
CA LYS A 222 3.26 -3.57 16.94
C LYS A 222 2.83 -5.02 17.19
N ASP A 223 2.02 -5.30 18.22
CA ASP A 223 1.57 -6.66 18.55
C ASP A 223 0.45 -7.20 17.64
N ARG A 224 -0.05 -6.38 16.71
CA ARG A 224 -1.04 -6.76 15.68
C ARG A 224 -0.40 -7.34 14.42
N VAL A 225 0.91 -7.19 14.27
CA VAL A 225 1.68 -7.76 13.17
C VAL A 225 2.83 -8.58 13.72
N THR A 226 3.28 -9.55 12.93
CA THR A 226 4.57 -10.21 13.17
C THR A 226 5.49 -9.74 12.07
N GLN A 227 6.52 -8.98 12.42
CA GLN A 227 7.61 -8.73 11.48
C GLN A 227 8.32 -10.06 11.28
N THR A 228 8.25 -10.62 10.06
CA THR A 228 9.24 -11.61 9.66
C THR A 228 10.54 -10.86 9.48
N SER A 229 11.39 -10.90 10.50
CA SER A 229 12.76 -10.43 10.46
C SER A 229 13.49 -11.03 9.25
N SER A 230 13.71 -10.22 8.21
CA SER A 230 14.85 -10.37 7.27
C SER A 230 14.99 -9.21 6.28
N ASP A 231 13.96 -8.39 6.02
CA ASP A 231 14.07 -7.30 5.02
C ASP A 231 13.84 -5.90 5.61
N CYS A 232 14.58 -5.58 6.68
CA CYS A 232 14.98 -4.18 6.93
C CYS A 232 16.10 -3.73 5.95
N SER A 233 16.23 -4.38 4.79
CA SER A 233 17.23 -4.09 3.76
C SER A 233 16.91 -2.83 2.94
N TRP A 234 15.78 -2.17 3.24
CA TRP A 234 15.28 -1.00 2.50
C TRP A 234 14.92 0.21 3.39
N LEU A 235 15.30 0.18 4.68
CA LEU A 235 15.50 1.42 5.47
C LEU A 235 16.93 1.93 5.20
#